data_AF-A0A7X8LKA9-F1
#
_entry.id   AF-A0A7X8LKA9-F1
#
_cell.length_a   1.000
_cell.length_b   1.000
_cell.length_c   1.000
_cell.angle_alpha   90.00
_cell.angle_beta   90.00
_cell.angle_gamma   90.00
#
_symmetry.space_group_name_H-M   'P 1'
#
loop_
_entity.id
_entity.type
_entity.pdbx_description
1 polymer ?
#
loop_
_entity_poly.entity_id
_entity_poly.type
_entity_poly.pdbx_seq_one_letter_code
_entity_poly.pdbx_strand_id
1 'polypeptide(L)' 'MKNVRETGEDSIWAATNHEIYTYVEAQKRLVFAADASIVHNPTATTVWIGVNGEPTAIGAAETVQLK' A
#
# COMPACT_ATOMS: atom_id res chain seq x y z
N MET A 1 -8.01 -1.25 8.92
CA MET A 1 -7.17 -2.36 9.40
C MET A 1 -7.34 -2.47 10.92
N LYS A 2 -8.03 -3.51 11.41
CA LYS A 2 -8.23 -3.78 12.86
C LYS A 2 -8.14 -5.29 13.11
N ASN A 3 -6.97 -5.88 12.85
CA ASN A 3 -6.67 -7.28 13.19
C ASN A 3 -5.34 -7.37 13.96
N VAL A 4 -5.12 -6.47 14.92
CA VAL A 4 -4.00 -6.60 15.87
C VAL A 4 -4.48 -7.45 17.03
N ARG A 5 -3.86 -8.61 17.25
CA ARG A 5 -3.97 -9.33 18.53
C ARG A 5 -2.86 -8.81 19.42
N GLU A 6 -3.24 -8.16 20.52
CA GLU A 6 -2.30 -7.74 21.55
C GLU A 6 -2.01 -8.91 22.49
N THR A 7 -0.75 -9.31 22.59
CA THR A 7 -0.24 -10.22 23.62
C THR A 7 1.14 -9.70 24.06
N GLY A 8 1.20 -8.94 25.15
CA GLY A 8 2.45 -8.36 25.65
C GLY A 8 3.05 -7.27 24.73
N GLU A 9 4.26 -6.81 25.05
CA GLU A 9 4.96 -5.70 24.37
C GLU A 9 5.18 -5.90 22.85
N ASP A 10 4.89 -7.09 22.31
CA ASP A 10 4.99 -7.40 20.88
C ASP A 10 3.62 -7.47 20.23
N SER A 11 3.21 -6.37 19.59
CA SER A 11 2.04 -6.36 18.71
C SER A 11 2.35 -7.09 17.39
N ILE A 12 1.87 -8.33 17.26
CA ILE A 12 1.98 -9.08 16.01
C ILE A 12 0.90 -8.57 15.04
N TRP A 13 1.33 -8.13 13.87
CA TRP A 13 0.42 -7.80 12.77
C TRP A 13 -0.20 -9.09 12.21
N ALA A 14 -1.52 -9.25 12.36
CA ALA A 14 -2.25 -10.35 11.76
C ALA A 14 -3.08 -9.86 10.56
N ALA A 15 -3.11 -10.66 9.51
CA ALA A 15 -3.96 -10.47 8.34
C ALA A 15 -4.48 -11.82 7.86
N THR A 16 -5.70 -11.83 7.32
CA THR A 16 -6.25 -13.01 6.65
C THR A 16 -5.65 -13.16 5.24
N ASN A 17 -5.66 -14.37 4.69
CA ASN A 17 -5.22 -14.60 3.30
C ASN A 17 -5.96 -13.70 2.30
N HIS A 18 -7.24 -13.40 2.55
CA HIS A 18 -8.01 -12.51 1.69
C HIS A 18 -7.56 -11.05 1.80
N GLU A 19 -7.20 -10.57 2.99
CA GLU A 19 -6.66 -9.22 3.19
C GLU A 19 -5.30 -9.07 2.50
N ILE A 20 -4.44 -10.08 2.58
CA ILE A 20 -3.15 -10.09 1.85
C ILE A 20 -3.40 -10.06 0.34
N TYR A 21 -4.29 -10.93 -0.14
CA TYR A 21 -4.62 -11.01 -1.57
C TYR A 21 -5.17 -9.68 -2.10
N THR A 22 -6.13 -9.08 -1.41
CA THR A 22 -6.74 -7.81 -1.84
C THR A 22 -5.74 -6.65 -1.80
N TYR A 23 -4.83 -6.61 -0.82
CA TYR A 23 -3.76 -5.62 -0.78
C TYR A 23 -2.79 -5.76 -1.96
N VAL A 24 -2.36 -7.00 -2.27
CA VAL A 24 -1.47 -7.26 -3.41
C VAL A 24 -2.14 -6.91 -4.73
N GLU A 25 -3.42 -7.24 -4.90
CA GLU A 25 -4.18 -6.84 -6.09
C GLU A 25 -4.34 -5.31 -6.18
N ALA A 26 -4.52 -4.61 -5.06
CA ALA A 26 -4.54 -3.15 -5.05
C ALA A 26 -3.20 -2.54 -5.50
N GLN A 27 -2.08 -3.10 -5.02
CA GLN A 27 -0.74 -2.65 -5.39
C GLN A 27 -0.46 -2.87 -6.89
N LYS A 28 -0.85 -4.02 -7.47
CA LYS A 28 -0.69 -4.30 -8.90
C LYS A 28 -1.50 -3.37 -9.81
N ARG A 29 -2.56 -2.75 -9.29
CA ARG A 29 -3.44 -1.84 -10.03
C ARG A 29 -2.93 -0.39 -10.08
N LEU A 30 -1.81 -0.09 -9.43
CA LEU A 30 -1.16 1.21 -9.55
C LEU A 30 -0.84 1.52 -11.02
N VAL A 31 -1.13 2.75 -11.43
CA VAL A 31 -0.88 3.23 -12.80
C VAL A 31 0.25 4.24 -12.73
N PHE A 32 1.36 3.93 -13.41
CA PHE A 32 2.54 4.79 -13.46
C PHE A 32 2.59 5.57 -14.77
N ALA A 33 3.13 6.79 -14.71
CA ALA A 33 3.59 7.47 -15.91
C ALA A 33 4.73 6.68 -16.56
N ALA A 34 4.93 6.86 -17.87
CA ALA A 34 5.96 6.13 -18.62
C ALA A 34 7.38 6.40 -18.12
N ASP A 35 7.62 7.57 -17.52
CA ASP A 35 8.89 7.98 -16.90
C ASP A 35 8.96 7.70 -15.39
N ALA A 36 7.92 7.06 -14.82
CA ALA A 36 7.76 6.82 -13.39
C ALA A 36 7.82 8.07 -12.50
N SER A 37 7.60 9.27 -13.04
CA SER A 37 7.54 10.52 -12.26
C SER A 37 6.24 10.67 -11.46
N ILE A 38 5.19 9.92 -11.84
CA ILE A 38 3.85 10.00 -11.24
C ILE A 38 3.31 8.59 -11.07
N VAL A 39 2.60 8.38 -9.95
CA VAL A 39 1.78 7.20 -9.74
C VAL A 39 0.35 7.61 -9.36
N HIS A 40 -0.64 6.95 -9.97
CA HIS A 40 -2.03 7.03 -9.61
C HIS A 40 -2.49 5.70 -9.00
N ASN A 41 -3.17 5.77 -7.86
CA ASN A 41 -3.84 4.63 -7.24
C ASN A 41 -5.35 4.69 -7.53
N PRO A 42 -5.87 3.88 -8.47
CA PRO A 42 -7.29 3.86 -8.79
C PRO A 42 -8.14 3.08 -7.78
N THR A 43 -7.54 2.58 -6.70
CA THR A 43 -8.19 1.68 -5.75
C THR A 43 -8.65 2.43 -4.49
N ALA A 44 -9.53 1.80 -3.72
CA ALA A 44 -10.02 2.32 -2.44
C ALA A 44 -9.10 1.95 -1.25
N THR A 45 -7.88 1.50 -1.51
CA THR A 45 -6.94 1.00 -0.49
C THR A 45 -5.64 1.77 -0.58
N THR A 46 -5.18 2.33 0.53
CA THR A 46 -3.83 2.91 0.61
C THR A 46 -2.81 1.80 0.43
N VAL A 47 -1.89 1.98 -0.53
CA VAL A 47 -0.82 1.04 -0.81
C VAL A 47 0.53 1.69 -0.57
N TRP A 48 1.50 0.88 -0.19
CA TRP A 48 2.87 1.32 0.06
C TRP A 48 3.80 0.80 -1.03
N ILE A 49 4.67 1.67 -1.52
CA ILE A 49 5.72 1.36 -2.48
C ILE A 49 7.06 1.90 -1.99
N GLY A 50 8.16 1.32 -2.49
CA GLY A 50 9.50 1.87 -2.25
C GLY A 50 9.85 2.88 -3.33
N VAL A 51 10.19 4.11 -2.93
CA VAL A 51 10.64 5.18 -3.83
C VAL A 51 12.00 5.63 -3.30
N ASN A 52 13.06 5.43 -4.09
CA ASN A 52 14.45 5.74 -3.69
C ASN A 52 14.86 5.13 -2.34
N GLY A 53 14.37 3.94 -2.02
CA GLY A 53 14.66 3.25 -0.75
C GLY A 53 13.73 3.64 0.41
N GLU A 54 12.89 4.65 0.24
CA GLU A 54 11.97 5.13 1.28
C GLU A 54 10.54 4.60 1.07
N PRO A 55 9.86 4.15 2.13
CA PRO A 55 8.47 3.73 2.05
C PRO A 55 7.56 4.93 1.81
N THR A 56 6.86 4.92 0.67
CA THR A 56 5.91 5.96 0.26
C THR A 56 4.50 5.40 0.23
N ALA A 57 3.59 6.03 0.96
CA ALA A 57 2.16 5.70 0.95
C ALA A 57 1.46 6.42 -0.20
N ILE A 58 0.66 5.68 -0.97
CA ILE A 58 -0.22 6.21 -2.00
C ILE A 58 -1.65 5.92 -1.56
N GLY A 59 -2.37 6.97 -1.18
CA GLY A 59 -3.73 6.92 -0.68
C GLY A 59 -4.74 6.39 -1.70
N ALA A 60 -5.93 6.06 -1.20
CA ALA A 60 -7.06 5.66 -2.03
C ALA A 60 -7.44 6.77 -3.03
N ALA A 61 -7.62 6.43 -4.30
CA ALA A 61 -7.91 7.36 -5.40
C ALA A 61 -6.88 8.52 -5.55
N GLU A 62 -5.71 8.40 -4.94
CA GLU A 62 -4.70 9.46 -4.92
C GLU A 62 -3.77 9.38 -6.14
N THR A 63 -3.26 10.54 -6.56
CA THR A 63 -2.15 10.66 -7.51
C THR A 63 -0.99 11.40 -6.84
N VAL A 64 0.19 10.81 -6.87
CA VAL A 64 1.39 11.32 -6.19
C VAL A 64 2.51 11.52 -7.21
N GLN A 65 3.24 12.63 -7.07
CA GLN A 65 4.49 12.88 -7.79
C GLN A 65 5.62 12.16 -7.06
N LEU A 66 6.31 11.28 -7.77
CA LEU A 66 7.47 10.55 -7.29
C LEU A 66 8.71 11.43 -7.54
N LYS A 67 9.36 11.86 -6.46
CA LYS A 67 10.59 12.66 -6.51
C LYS A 67 11.83 11.79 -6.56
#